data_AF-A0A848TS65-F1
#
_entry.id   AF-A0A848TS65-F1
#
_cell.length_a   1.000
_cell.length_b   1.000
_cell.length_c   1.000
_cell.angle_alpha   90.00
_cell.angle_beta   90.00
_cell.angle_gamma   90.00
#
_symmetry.space_group_name_H-M   'P 1'
#
loop_
_entity.id
_entity.type
_entity.pdbx_description
1 polymer ?
#
loop_
_entity_poly.entity_id
_entity_poly.type
_entity_poly.pdbx_seq_one_letter_code
_entity_poly.pdbx_strand_id
1 'polypeptide(L)'
;MDKEQILEWLLKGDVSIQYQVYRDLLGTNRKDLQERIAYEGWGKQFLSKRKPNGNWGDRFYQPKWISTHYTLLDLRNLNLSPTHKLVKESIAQVLKTSKAEDGGIQLGPSTSHHSDVCVNGMFLNYASYFNTPEKELQSIVDSLLNEIMPDGGFNCRTTRSGASHSSLHSTISVLEGLWEFQKAGFTYKKDDISTAIKSAEEFMLIHRLFLSDRTGKIIRKDFLKLAYPSRWKYDILRALDYFQKAERKWDKRMDDAVTMILKKRNKEGTWNVQAAHPGKVHFTMEKAGKPSRWNTLRAIRVLRHFERNKN
;
A
#
# COMPACT_ATOMS: atom_id res chain seq x y z
N MET A 1 15.78 -13.45 19.05
CA MET A 1 16.88 -13.12 18.13
C MET A 1 17.33 -11.71 18.45
N ASP A 2 18.63 -11.47 18.51
CA ASP A 2 19.17 -10.12 18.54
C ASP A 2 19.03 -9.43 17.16
N LYS A 3 19.52 -8.18 17.05
CA LYS A 3 19.39 -7.38 15.84
C LYS A 3 20.10 -8.00 14.63
N GLU A 4 21.27 -8.59 14.83
CA GLU A 4 22.08 -9.18 13.76
C GLU A 4 21.44 -10.48 13.27
N GLN A 5 21.01 -11.34 14.20
CA GLN A 5 20.24 -12.54 13.91
C GLN A 5 18.94 -12.25 13.15
N ILE A 6 18.23 -11.15 13.47
CA ILE A 6 17.04 -10.74 12.72
C ILE A 6 17.39 -10.33 11.30
N LEU A 7 18.48 -9.57 11.10
CA LEU A 7 18.92 -9.17 9.76
C LEU A 7 19.28 -10.39 8.91
N GLU A 8 20.07 -11.32 9.44
CA GLU A 8 20.37 -12.59 8.75
C GLU A 8 19.11 -13.39 8.44
N TRP A 9 18.17 -13.48 9.38
CA TRP A 9 16.91 -14.18 9.17
C TRP A 9 16.08 -13.56 8.05
N LEU A 10 16.01 -12.22 7.97
CA LEU A 10 15.35 -11.51 6.88
C LEU A 10 16.07 -11.76 5.53
N LEU A 11 17.41 -11.73 5.51
CA LEU A 11 18.22 -11.97 4.31
C LEU A 11 18.16 -13.42 3.80
N LYS A 12 17.78 -14.38 4.64
CA LYS A 12 17.45 -15.77 4.23
C LYS A 12 16.03 -15.89 3.62
N GLY A 13 15.28 -14.80 3.52
CA GLY A 13 13.91 -14.77 2.98
C GLY A 13 13.83 -14.70 1.46
N ASP A 14 12.62 -14.43 0.97
CA ASP A 14 12.34 -14.17 -0.46
C ASP A 14 13.21 -13.01 -0.99
N VAL A 15 13.57 -13.05 -2.27
CA VAL A 15 14.41 -12.03 -2.93
C VAL A 15 13.83 -10.61 -2.79
N SER A 16 12.51 -10.46 -2.74
CA SER A 16 11.86 -9.17 -2.48
C SER A 16 12.09 -8.65 -1.06
N ILE A 17 12.23 -9.53 -0.07
CA ILE A 17 12.63 -9.17 1.29
C ILE A 17 14.11 -8.78 1.28
N GLN A 18 14.97 -9.59 0.67
CA GLN A 18 16.41 -9.35 0.61
C GLN A 18 16.72 -7.97 0.01
N TYR A 19 16.16 -7.67 -1.17
CA TYR A 19 16.33 -6.38 -1.84
C TYR A 19 15.99 -5.20 -0.92
N GLN A 20 14.86 -5.32 -0.24
CA GLN A 20 14.36 -4.26 0.61
C GLN A 20 15.09 -4.14 1.95
N VAL A 21 15.62 -5.24 2.51
CA VAL A 21 16.52 -5.20 3.68
C VAL A 21 17.80 -4.46 3.31
N TYR A 22 18.41 -4.79 2.17
CA TYR A 22 19.61 -4.09 1.71
C TYR A 22 19.34 -2.60 1.53
N ARG A 23 18.26 -2.23 0.83
CA ARG A 23 17.92 -0.84 0.56
C ARG A 23 17.58 -0.07 1.84
N ASP A 24 16.68 -0.59 2.66
CA ASP A 24 16.05 0.19 3.74
C ASP A 24 16.76 0.03 5.09
N LEU A 25 17.43 -1.10 5.32
CA LEU A 25 18.11 -1.37 6.59
C LEU A 25 19.64 -1.32 6.45
N LEU A 26 20.21 -1.69 5.30
CA LEU A 26 21.67 -1.65 5.09
C LEU A 26 22.13 -0.45 4.24
N GLY A 27 21.20 0.37 3.74
CA GLY A 27 21.52 1.57 2.96
C GLY A 27 22.16 1.29 1.60
N THR A 28 22.05 0.06 1.09
CA THR A 28 22.67 -0.35 -0.18
C THR A 28 21.61 -0.71 -1.20
N ASN A 29 21.59 -0.03 -2.34
CA ASN A 29 20.64 -0.31 -3.42
C ASN A 29 21.13 -1.48 -4.32
N ARG A 30 20.80 -2.71 -3.94
CA ARG A 30 21.14 -3.93 -4.66
C ARG A 30 20.21 -4.18 -5.86
N LYS A 31 20.45 -3.48 -6.97
CA LYS A 31 19.65 -3.61 -8.20
C LYS A 31 19.63 -5.01 -8.79
N ASP A 32 20.71 -5.76 -8.62
CA ASP A 32 20.80 -7.19 -8.98
C ASP A 32 19.73 -8.03 -8.26
N LEU A 33 19.45 -7.76 -6.97
CA LEU A 33 18.35 -8.43 -6.26
C LEU A 33 16.99 -7.98 -6.80
N GLN A 34 16.84 -6.69 -7.15
CA GLN A 34 15.60 -6.18 -7.72
C GLN A 34 15.24 -6.85 -9.06
N GLU A 35 16.24 -7.06 -9.91
CA GLU A 35 16.09 -7.71 -11.21
C GLU A 35 15.69 -9.18 -11.08
N ARG A 36 16.27 -9.88 -10.09
CA ARG A 36 15.96 -11.29 -9.80
C ARG A 36 14.53 -11.52 -9.34
N ILE A 37 13.81 -10.51 -8.82
CA ILE A 37 12.40 -10.64 -8.40
C ILE A 37 11.51 -11.17 -9.53
N ALA A 38 11.81 -10.84 -10.78
CA ALA A 38 11.03 -11.34 -11.92
C ALA A 38 11.18 -12.85 -12.15
N TYR A 39 12.30 -13.44 -11.71
CA TYR A 39 12.74 -14.80 -12.06
C TYR A 39 12.79 -15.77 -10.88
N GLU A 40 12.65 -15.24 -9.66
CA GLU A 40 12.73 -15.98 -8.40
C GLU A 40 11.58 -15.62 -7.46
N GLY A 41 11.34 -16.50 -6.48
CA GLY A 41 10.47 -16.19 -5.35
C GLY A 41 9.01 -15.88 -5.71
N TRP A 42 8.41 -14.98 -4.94
CA TRP A 42 7.01 -14.58 -5.09
C TRP A 42 6.76 -13.76 -6.36
N GLY A 43 7.72 -12.93 -6.79
CA GLY A 43 7.59 -12.12 -8.00
C GLY A 43 7.41 -13.00 -9.25
N LYS A 44 8.28 -14.00 -9.42
CA LYS A 44 8.13 -15.04 -10.46
C LYS A 44 6.78 -15.76 -10.37
N GLN A 45 6.39 -16.18 -9.16
CA GLN A 45 5.14 -16.92 -8.96
C GLN A 45 3.94 -16.08 -9.39
N PHE A 46 3.87 -14.80 -9.01
CA PHE A 46 2.83 -13.91 -9.54
C PHE A 46 2.93 -13.80 -11.05
N LEU A 47 4.08 -13.44 -11.62
CA LEU A 47 4.23 -13.29 -13.08
C LEU A 47 3.78 -14.53 -13.88
N SER A 48 4.04 -15.73 -13.37
CA SER A 48 3.62 -17.00 -13.98
C SER A 48 2.10 -17.21 -14.05
N LYS A 49 1.32 -16.46 -13.26
CA LYS A 49 -0.16 -16.51 -13.27
C LYS A 49 -0.79 -15.54 -14.27
N ARG A 50 0.00 -14.72 -14.97
CA ARG A 50 -0.50 -13.85 -16.05
C ARG A 50 -1.01 -14.71 -17.20
N LYS A 51 -2.27 -14.54 -17.56
CA LYS A 51 -2.89 -15.18 -18.72
C LYS A 51 -2.46 -14.46 -20.02
N PRO A 52 -2.57 -15.11 -21.19
CA PRO A 52 -2.21 -14.49 -22.48
C PRO A 52 -2.96 -13.18 -22.78
N ASN A 53 -4.16 -13.00 -22.23
CA ASN A 53 -4.98 -11.79 -22.39
C ASN A 53 -4.53 -10.60 -21.50
N GLY A 54 -3.37 -10.70 -20.83
CA GLY A 54 -2.81 -9.65 -19.98
C GLY A 54 -3.38 -9.58 -18.56
N ASN A 55 -4.34 -10.43 -18.20
CA ASN A 55 -4.97 -10.45 -16.88
C ASN A 55 -4.46 -11.59 -15.99
N TRP A 56 -4.64 -11.45 -14.68
CA TRP A 56 -4.40 -12.52 -13.70
C TRP A 56 -5.67 -13.22 -13.24
N GLY A 57 -6.75 -12.44 -13.13
CA GLY A 57 -8.09 -12.93 -12.83
C GLY A 57 -8.88 -13.20 -14.10
N ASP A 58 -10.19 -13.15 -13.96
CA ASP A 58 -11.11 -13.20 -15.11
C ASP A 58 -11.22 -11.82 -15.75
N ARG A 59 -11.09 -10.75 -14.95
CA ARG A 59 -11.09 -9.34 -15.37
C ARG A 59 -10.17 -8.51 -14.47
N PHE A 60 -10.14 -7.20 -14.72
CA PHE A 60 -9.33 -6.24 -13.96
C PHE A 60 -9.48 -6.37 -12.44
N TYR A 61 -10.73 -6.44 -11.93
CA TYR A 61 -11.03 -6.47 -10.49
C TYR A 61 -11.75 -7.76 -10.03
N GLN A 62 -11.76 -8.81 -10.86
CA GLN A 62 -12.48 -10.06 -10.56
C GLN A 62 -11.68 -11.31 -10.96
N PRO A 63 -11.71 -12.40 -10.16
CA PRO A 63 -12.17 -12.47 -8.76
C PRO A 63 -11.26 -11.68 -7.83
N LYS A 64 -11.79 -11.13 -6.73
CA LYS A 64 -11.13 -10.07 -5.93
C LYS A 64 -9.62 -10.26 -5.73
N TRP A 65 -9.13 -11.19 -4.90
CA TRP A 65 -7.69 -11.24 -4.56
C TRP A 65 -6.76 -11.81 -5.63
N ILE A 66 -7.29 -12.52 -6.63
CA ILE A 66 -6.50 -13.01 -7.76
C ILE A 66 -6.64 -12.13 -9.01
N SER A 67 -7.37 -11.02 -8.91
CA SER A 67 -7.58 -10.09 -10.00
C SER A 67 -6.28 -9.41 -10.44
N THR A 68 -6.32 -8.83 -11.64
CA THR A 68 -5.21 -8.05 -12.18
C THR A 68 -4.82 -6.91 -11.25
N HIS A 69 -5.81 -6.17 -10.71
CA HIS A 69 -5.57 -5.07 -9.77
C HIS A 69 -4.75 -5.49 -8.54
N TYR A 70 -5.20 -6.52 -7.82
CA TYR A 70 -4.53 -6.93 -6.58
C TYR A 70 -3.20 -7.65 -6.83
N THR A 71 -3.04 -8.27 -8.01
CA THR A 71 -1.74 -8.83 -8.40
C THR A 71 -0.72 -7.73 -8.74
N LEU A 72 -1.13 -6.69 -9.48
CA LEU A 72 -0.27 -5.54 -9.76
C LEU A 72 0.15 -4.81 -8.47
N LEU A 73 -0.77 -4.67 -7.51
CA LEU A 73 -0.46 -4.11 -6.19
C LEU A 73 0.56 -4.97 -5.42
N ASP A 74 0.43 -6.30 -5.45
CA ASP A 74 1.41 -7.20 -4.82
C ASP A 74 2.78 -7.10 -5.51
N LEU A 75 2.83 -7.07 -6.85
CA LEU A 75 4.08 -6.91 -7.61
C LEU A 75 4.77 -5.57 -7.30
N ARG A 76 4.01 -4.49 -7.10
CA ARG A 76 4.53 -3.22 -6.61
C ARG A 76 5.12 -3.39 -5.20
N ASN A 77 4.40 -4.04 -4.28
CA ASN A 77 4.87 -4.23 -2.90
C ASN A 77 6.13 -5.11 -2.81
N LEU A 78 6.26 -6.06 -3.73
CA LEU A 78 7.46 -6.86 -3.93
C LEU A 78 8.65 -6.05 -4.46
N ASN A 79 8.43 -4.83 -4.94
CA ASN A 79 9.40 -3.95 -5.60
C ASN A 79 9.99 -4.55 -6.89
N LEU A 80 9.16 -5.26 -7.67
CA LEU A 80 9.53 -5.69 -9.03
C LEU A 80 10.07 -4.50 -9.84
N SER A 81 11.03 -4.73 -10.74
CA SER A 81 11.60 -3.66 -11.57
C SER A 81 10.50 -2.75 -12.18
N PRO A 82 10.61 -1.41 -12.03
CA PRO A 82 9.59 -0.46 -12.49
C PRO A 82 9.44 -0.43 -14.01
N THR A 83 10.41 -0.95 -14.76
CA THR A 83 10.40 -1.03 -16.22
C THR A 83 9.92 -2.38 -16.75
N HIS A 84 9.40 -3.27 -15.90
CA HIS A 84 9.02 -4.62 -16.32
C HIS A 84 7.89 -4.62 -17.37
N LYS A 85 8.24 -5.05 -18.60
CA LYS A 85 7.40 -4.93 -19.80
C LYS A 85 5.97 -5.47 -19.63
N LEU A 86 5.82 -6.72 -19.18
CA LEU A 86 4.49 -7.37 -19.07
C LEU A 86 3.56 -6.65 -18.09
N VAL A 87 4.12 -6.01 -17.06
CA VAL A 87 3.35 -5.28 -16.06
C VAL A 87 2.88 -3.96 -16.64
N LYS A 88 3.77 -3.23 -17.33
CA LYS A 88 3.42 -2.00 -18.04
C LYS A 88 2.36 -2.24 -19.12
N GLU A 89 2.47 -3.32 -19.88
CA GLU A 89 1.46 -3.74 -20.85
C GLU A 89 0.08 -3.92 -20.20
N SER A 90 0.01 -4.63 -19.06
CA SER A 90 -1.25 -4.84 -18.36
C SER A 90 -1.85 -3.55 -17.79
N ILE A 91 -1.02 -2.62 -17.31
CA ILE A 91 -1.47 -1.31 -16.84
C ILE A 91 -2.03 -0.48 -18.00
N ALA A 92 -1.31 -0.41 -19.13
CA ALA A 92 -1.76 0.30 -20.33
C ALA A 92 -3.07 -0.27 -20.89
N GLN A 93 -3.23 -1.59 -20.88
CA GLN A 93 -4.49 -2.23 -21.25
C GLN A 93 -5.65 -1.79 -20.36
N VAL A 94 -5.47 -1.76 -19.04
CA VAL A 94 -6.51 -1.30 -18.10
C VAL A 94 -6.85 0.18 -18.33
N LEU A 95 -5.85 1.04 -18.55
CA LEU A 95 -6.07 2.46 -18.84
C LEU A 95 -6.85 2.66 -20.14
N LYS A 96 -6.67 1.78 -21.12
CA LYS A 96 -7.42 1.81 -22.39
C LYS A 96 -8.84 1.27 -22.26
N THR A 97 -9.07 0.24 -21.45
CA THR A 97 -10.34 -0.51 -21.46
C THR A 97 -11.25 -0.28 -20.26
N SER A 98 -10.75 0.34 -19.19
CA SER A 98 -11.43 0.35 -17.89
C SER A 98 -11.46 1.76 -17.27
N LYS A 99 -11.71 2.78 -18.08
CA LYS A 99 -11.90 4.16 -17.61
C LYS A 99 -13.37 4.44 -17.30
N ALA A 100 -13.62 5.02 -16.14
CA ALA A 100 -14.92 5.55 -15.76
C ALA A 100 -15.10 7.00 -16.27
N GLU A 101 -16.33 7.48 -16.32
CA GLU A 101 -16.67 8.84 -16.81
C GLU A 101 -16.07 9.95 -15.94
N ASP A 102 -15.89 9.70 -14.65
CA ASP A 102 -15.19 10.60 -13.71
C ASP A 102 -13.66 10.64 -13.88
N GLY A 103 -13.12 9.87 -14.84
CA GLY A 103 -11.68 9.79 -15.12
C GLY A 103 -10.92 8.72 -14.32
N GLY A 104 -11.55 8.12 -13.32
CA GLY A 104 -10.99 7.03 -12.53
C GLY A 104 -11.07 5.66 -13.21
N ILE A 105 -10.89 4.59 -12.44
CA ILE A 105 -10.86 3.22 -12.97
C ILE A 105 -12.18 2.50 -12.69
N GLN A 106 -12.80 2.03 -13.76
CA GLN A 106 -14.01 1.22 -13.72
C GLN A 106 -13.69 -0.21 -13.25
N LEU A 107 -14.40 -0.68 -12.22
CA LEU A 107 -14.31 -2.05 -11.69
C LEU A 107 -15.34 -2.98 -12.32
N GLY A 108 -16.46 -2.41 -12.76
CA GLY A 108 -17.59 -3.09 -13.39
C GLY A 108 -18.69 -2.09 -13.75
N PRO A 109 -19.87 -2.57 -14.19
CA PRO A 109 -20.97 -1.70 -14.62
C PRO A 109 -21.41 -0.70 -13.54
N SER A 110 -21.41 -1.10 -12.27
CA SER A 110 -21.85 -0.23 -11.16
C SER A 110 -20.88 0.91 -10.82
N THR A 111 -19.74 1.01 -11.50
CA THR A 111 -18.74 2.06 -11.30
C THR A 111 -18.34 2.71 -12.63
N SER A 112 -19.23 2.71 -13.63
CA SER A 112 -18.99 3.36 -14.92
C SER A 112 -19.00 4.88 -14.81
N HIS A 113 -19.94 5.43 -14.04
CA HIS A 113 -20.10 6.86 -13.85
C HIS A 113 -19.18 7.40 -12.74
N HIS A 114 -19.24 6.77 -11.56
CA HIS A 114 -18.41 7.11 -10.40
C HIS A 114 -17.55 5.92 -9.98
N SER A 115 -16.24 6.11 -9.99
CA SER A 115 -15.22 5.10 -9.70
C SER A 115 -14.95 4.97 -8.19
N ASP A 116 -14.23 3.91 -7.79
CA ASP A 116 -13.92 3.66 -6.38
C ASP A 116 -12.62 4.35 -5.96
N VAL A 117 -12.74 5.28 -5.01
CA VAL A 117 -11.62 6.08 -4.49
C VAL A 117 -10.46 5.22 -3.92
N CYS A 118 -10.75 4.10 -3.24
CA CYS A 118 -9.69 3.20 -2.74
C CYS A 118 -8.93 2.56 -3.89
N VAL A 119 -9.65 2.09 -4.91
CA VAL A 119 -9.04 1.44 -6.06
C VAL A 119 -8.26 2.44 -6.89
N ASN A 120 -8.76 3.66 -7.09
CA ASN A 120 -8.01 4.72 -7.77
C ASN A 120 -6.70 5.05 -7.03
N GLY A 121 -6.73 5.17 -5.69
CA GLY A 121 -5.53 5.39 -4.89
C GLY A 121 -4.49 4.27 -5.04
N MET A 122 -4.93 3.01 -4.90
CA MET A 122 -4.05 1.84 -5.12
C MET A 122 -3.58 1.73 -6.58
N PHE A 123 -4.42 2.09 -7.56
CA PHE A 123 -4.06 2.10 -8.97
C PHE A 123 -2.97 3.13 -9.25
N LEU A 124 -3.18 4.37 -8.80
CA LEU A 124 -2.21 5.46 -8.95
C LEU A 124 -0.87 5.07 -8.31
N ASN A 125 -0.90 4.38 -7.16
CA ASN A 125 0.28 3.88 -6.50
C ASN A 125 1.13 2.97 -7.40
N TYR A 126 0.59 1.85 -7.90
CA TYR A 126 1.40 0.95 -8.72
C TYR A 126 1.66 1.50 -10.12
N ALA A 127 0.74 2.25 -10.72
CA ALA A 127 0.92 2.77 -12.06
C ALA A 127 2.04 3.82 -12.11
N SER A 128 2.13 4.67 -11.08
CA SER A 128 3.23 5.63 -10.92
C SER A 128 4.56 4.90 -10.71
N TYR A 129 4.58 3.89 -9.82
CA TYR A 129 5.77 3.08 -9.57
C TYR A 129 6.31 2.39 -10.84
N PHE A 130 5.42 1.86 -11.69
CA PHE A 130 5.79 1.19 -12.95
C PHE A 130 6.01 2.16 -14.13
N ASN A 131 6.31 3.43 -13.85
CA ASN A 131 6.65 4.45 -14.85
C ASN A 131 5.61 4.54 -15.98
N THR A 132 4.33 4.53 -15.62
CA THR A 132 3.25 4.87 -16.56
C THR A 132 3.36 6.36 -16.89
N PRO A 133 3.20 6.77 -18.17
CA PRO A 133 3.31 8.19 -18.54
C PRO A 133 2.34 9.07 -17.73
N GLU A 134 2.83 10.21 -17.22
CA GLU A 134 2.06 11.11 -16.36
C GLU A 134 0.69 11.45 -16.94
N LYS A 135 0.65 11.78 -18.25
CA LYS A 135 -0.57 12.15 -18.98
C LYS A 135 -1.69 11.11 -18.87
N GLU A 136 -1.36 9.83 -18.80
CA GLU A 136 -2.37 8.75 -18.68
C GLU A 136 -2.97 8.65 -17.27
N LEU A 137 -2.28 9.24 -16.28
CA LEU A 137 -2.66 9.22 -14.87
C LEU A 137 -3.39 10.49 -14.41
N GLN A 138 -3.31 11.59 -15.16
CA GLN A 138 -3.89 12.90 -14.79
C GLN A 138 -5.38 12.80 -14.43
N SER A 139 -6.18 12.09 -15.24
CA SER A 139 -7.61 11.89 -14.97
C SER A 139 -7.88 11.10 -13.68
N ILE A 140 -6.96 10.21 -13.26
CA ILE A 140 -7.08 9.51 -11.99
C ILE A 140 -6.77 10.47 -10.83
N VAL A 141 -5.76 11.32 -10.98
CA VAL A 141 -5.46 12.38 -10.00
C VAL A 141 -6.66 13.30 -9.82
N ASP A 142 -7.28 13.76 -10.93
CA ASP A 142 -8.48 14.60 -10.88
C ASP A 142 -9.63 13.90 -10.16
N SER A 143 -9.91 12.62 -10.50
CA SER A 143 -10.95 11.83 -9.84
C SER A 143 -10.74 11.70 -8.32
N LEU A 144 -9.47 11.67 -7.87
CA LEU A 144 -9.15 11.59 -6.45
C LEU A 144 -9.29 12.96 -5.76
N LEU A 145 -8.78 14.02 -6.37
CA LEU A 145 -8.84 15.37 -5.77
C LEU A 145 -10.28 15.89 -5.64
N ASN A 146 -11.18 15.47 -6.53
CA ASN A 146 -12.61 15.80 -6.46
C ASN A 146 -13.35 15.08 -5.30
N GLU A 147 -12.71 14.10 -4.64
CA GLU A 147 -13.31 13.26 -3.60
C GLU A 147 -12.75 13.56 -2.19
N ILE A 148 -12.02 14.68 -2.03
CA ILE A 148 -11.57 15.15 -0.72
C ILE A 148 -12.79 15.52 0.13
N MET A 149 -12.91 14.90 1.30
CA MET A 149 -14.02 15.15 2.22
C MET A 149 -13.76 16.39 3.10
N PRO A 150 -14.81 16.98 3.72
CA PRO A 150 -14.65 18.18 4.58
C PRO A 150 -13.70 18.00 5.77
N ASP A 151 -13.49 16.77 6.24
CA ASP A 151 -12.53 16.43 7.30
C ASP A 151 -11.11 16.11 6.76
N GLY A 152 -10.86 16.37 5.47
CA GLY A 152 -9.55 16.32 4.83
C GLY A 152 -9.12 14.95 4.30
N GLY A 153 -9.84 13.88 4.62
CA GLY A 153 -9.57 12.51 4.15
C GLY A 153 -10.41 12.09 2.94
N PHE A 154 -10.59 10.77 2.80
CA PHE A 154 -11.33 10.15 1.69
C PHE A 154 -12.24 9.02 2.21
N ASN A 155 -13.32 8.71 1.47
CA ASN A 155 -14.16 7.55 1.76
C ASN A 155 -14.80 6.97 0.49
N CYS A 156 -14.53 5.70 0.16
CA CYS A 156 -15.11 5.07 -1.03
C CYS A 156 -16.63 4.86 -0.99
N ARG A 157 -17.29 5.22 0.12
CA ARG A 157 -18.76 5.27 0.18
C ARG A 157 -19.32 6.54 -0.46
N THR A 158 -18.54 7.62 -0.62
CA THR A 158 -18.99 8.86 -1.30
C THR A 158 -19.54 8.55 -2.69
N THR A 159 -18.81 7.74 -3.47
CA THR A 159 -19.18 7.31 -4.81
C THR A 159 -20.14 6.12 -4.86
N ARG A 160 -20.73 5.72 -3.73
CA ARG A 160 -21.65 4.57 -3.64
C ARG A 160 -22.94 4.90 -2.89
N SER A 161 -22.86 4.96 -1.57
CA SER A 161 -24.01 5.08 -0.67
C SER A 161 -24.07 6.44 0.05
N GLY A 162 -23.13 7.34 -0.26
CA GLY A 162 -22.85 8.54 0.51
C GLY A 162 -21.99 8.28 1.75
N ALA A 163 -21.28 9.32 2.19
CA ALA A 163 -20.50 9.35 3.43
C ALA A 163 -20.46 10.77 4.01
N SER A 164 -20.54 10.89 5.33
CA SER A 164 -20.37 12.17 6.05
C SER A 164 -18.98 12.33 6.69
N HIS A 165 -18.21 11.23 6.79
CA HIS A 165 -16.87 11.22 7.39
C HIS A 165 -15.92 10.37 6.56
N SER A 166 -14.65 10.74 6.59
CA SER A 166 -13.57 10.00 5.96
C SER A 166 -13.35 8.62 6.59
N SER A 167 -12.73 7.72 5.83
CA SER A 167 -12.37 6.38 6.27
C SER A 167 -10.87 6.18 6.21
N LEU A 168 -10.26 5.72 7.32
CA LEU A 168 -8.84 5.33 7.34
C LEU A 168 -8.47 4.32 6.24
N HIS A 169 -9.39 3.45 5.82
CA HIS A 169 -9.20 2.52 4.70
C HIS A 169 -8.96 3.22 3.35
N SER A 170 -9.82 4.18 3.02
CA SER A 170 -9.72 4.93 1.78
C SER A 170 -8.57 5.91 1.84
N THR A 171 -8.47 6.66 2.94
CA THR A 171 -7.43 7.68 3.11
C THR A 171 -6.03 7.12 2.94
N ILE A 172 -5.68 5.98 3.58
CA ILE A 172 -4.34 5.41 3.41
C ILE A 172 -4.05 4.97 1.97
N SER A 173 -5.06 4.46 1.27
CA SER A 173 -4.90 3.99 -0.11
C SER A 173 -4.67 5.16 -1.08
N VAL A 174 -5.34 6.30 -0.84
CA VAL A 174 -5.15 7.53 -1.62
C VAL A 174 -3.81 8.18 -1.30
N LEU A 175 -3.44 8.28 -0.01
CA LEU A 175 -2.15 8.81 0.41
C LEU A 175 -0.98 8.06 -0.24
N GLU A 176 -1.01 6.72 -0.21
CA GLU A 176 0.00 5.90 -0.87
C GLU A 176 0.07 6.15 -2.38
N GLY A 177 -1.07 6.42 -3.03
CA GLY A 177 -1.14 6.74 -4.46
C GLY A 177 -0.58 8.10 -4.81
N LEU A 178 -1.09 9.16 -4.17
CA LEU A 178 -0.67 10.54 -4.38
C LEU A 178 0.81 10.74 -4.06
N TRP A 179 1.30 10.13 -2.97
CA TRP A 179 2.70 10.20 -2.60
C TRP A 179 3.61 9.50 -3.62
N GLU A 180 3.22 8.31 -4.12
CA GLU A 180 4.02 7.62 -5.13
C GLU A 180 4.02 8.37 -6.47
N PHE A 181 2.92 9.04 -6.82
CA PHE A 181 2.84 9.90 -8.00
C PHE A 181 3.86 11.05 -7.92
N GLN A 182 3.89 11.80 -6.81
CA GLN A 182 4.89 12.85 -6.62
C GLN A 182 6.32 12.30 -6.56
N LYS A 183 6.52 11.17 -5.88
CA LYS A 183 7.83 10.52 -5.80
C LYS A 183 8.37 10.07 -7.16
N ALA A 184 7.49 9.68 -8.09
CA ALA A 184 7.87 9.34 -9.46
C ALA A 184 8.38 10.54 -10.28
N GLY A 185 8.34 11.76 -9.71
CA GLY A 185 8.81 12.99 -10.35
C GLY A 185 7.74 13.72 -11.15
N PHE A 186 6.48 13.26 -11.06
CA PHE A 186 5.36 13.89 -11.73
C PHE A 186 4.96 15.22 -11.08
N THR A 187 4.61 16.21 -11.91
CA THR A 187 4.38 17.60 -11.53
C THR A 187 2.94 18.07 -11.75
N TYR A 188 2.10 17.27 -12.42
CA TYR A 188 0.69 17.59 -12.60
C TYR A 188 -0.01 17.84 -11.25
N LYS A 189 -0.64 19.02 -11.10
CA LYS A 189 -1.35 19.47 -9.88
C LYS A 189 -0.54 19.29 -8.58
N LYS A 190 0.78 19.50 -8.65
CA LYS A 190 1.71 19.26 -7.54
C LYS A 190 1.27 19.90 -6.22
N ASP A 191 0.78 21.13 -6.26
CA ASP A 191 0.39 21.87 -5.05
C ASP A 191 -0.94 21.39 -4.47
N ASP A 192 -1.93 21.09 -5.31
CA ASP A 192 -3.20 20.49 -4.90
C ASP A 192 -2.97 19.12 -4.27
N ILE A 193 -2.12 18.29 -4.89
CA ILE A 193 -1.74 16.98 -4.35
C ILE A 193 -1.02 17.14 -3.01
N SER A 194 -0.11 18.11 -2.89
CA SER A 194 0.59 18.38 -1.62
C SER A 194 -0.37 18.81 -0.51
N THR A 195 -1.38 19.60 -0.87
CA THR A 195 -2.44 20.03 0.05
C THR A 195 -3.32 18.85 0.48
N ALA A 196 -3.74 18.02 -0.46
CA ALA A 196 -4.53 16.81 -0.19
C ALA A 196 -3.77 15.80 0.68
N ILE A 197 -2.46 15.61 0.44
CA ILE A 197 -1.61 14.76 1.28
C ILE A 197 -1.57 15.31 2.72
N LYS A 198 -1.35 16.61 2.90
CA LYS A 198 -1.30 17.23 4.24
C LYS A 198 -2.62 17.09 4.98
N SER A 199 -3.76 17.37 4.34
CA SER A 199 -5.08 17.24 4.98
C SER A 199 -5.41 15.80 5.34
N ALA A 200 -5.08 14.85 4.48
CA ALA A 200 -5.32 13.43 4.71
C ALA A 200 -4.39 12.84 5.79
N GLU A 201 -3.14 13.28 5.86
CA GLU A 201 -2.22 12.95 6.96
C GLU A 201 -2.74 13.50 8.29
N GLU A 202 -3.20 14.76 8.32
CA GLU A 202 -3.78 15.37 9.52
C GLU A 202 -5.04 14.62 9.98
N PHE A 203 -5.94 14.25 9.05
CA PHE A 203 -7.09 13.39 9.34
C PHE A 203 -6.68 12.08 10.05
N MET A 204 -5.62 11.42 9.58
CA MET A 204 -5.14 10.19 10.23
C MET A 204 -4.55 10.46 11.62
N LEU A 205 -3.85 11.59 11.77
CA LEU A 205 -3.17 11.98 13.01
C LEU A 205 -4.15 12.42 14.11
N ILE A 206 -5.21 13.18 13.80
CA ILE A 206 -6.24 13.53 14.81
C ILE A 206 -6.91 12.27 15.39
N HIS A 207 -7.02 11.20 14.58
CA HIS A 207 -7.51 9.89 14.99
C HIS A 207 -6.43 9.03 15.67
N ARG A 208 -5.24 9.58 15.94
CA ARG A 208 -4.09 8.85 16.49
C ARG A 208 -3.86 7.49 15.82
N LEU A 209 -4.10 7.47 14.49
CA LEU A 209 -4.10 6.31 13.61
C LEU A 209 -5.17 5.22 13.86
N PHE A 210 -5.83 5.13 15.02
CA PHE A 210 -6.84 4.08 15.25
C PHE A 210 -7.91 4.39 16.31
N LEU A 211 -7.87 5.58 16.92
CA LEU A 211 -8.79 6.05 17.94
C LEU A 211 -9.78 7.06 17.35
N SER A 212 -10.99 7.08 17.87
CA SER A 212 -11.94 8.15 17.59
C SER A 212 -11.44 9.43 18.26
N ASP A 213 -11.31 10.49 17.47
CA ASP A 213 -11.01 11.85 17.91
C ASP A 213 -12.06 12.39 18.90
N ARG A 214 -13.34 12.00 18.73
CA ARG A 214 -14.44 12.38 19.62
C ARG A 214 -14.49 11.60 20.93
N THR A 215 -14.25 10.29 20.91
CA THR A 215 -14.52 9.41 22.08
C THR A 215 -13.27 8.83 22.73
N GLY A 216 -12.11 8.93 22.09
CA GLY A 216 -10.87 8.28 22.52
C GLY A 216 -10.88 6.74 22.42
N LYS A 217 -11.99 6.13 21.98
CA LYS A 217 -12.13 4.66 21.86
C LYS A 217 -11.55 4.16 20.53
N ILE A 218 -11.14 2.89 20.50
CA ILE A 218 -10.71 2.22 19.27
C ILE A 218 -11.84 2.25 18.24
N ILE A 219 -11.57 2.80 17.04
CA ILE A 219 -12.54 2.89 15.94
C ILE A 219 -12.96 1.48 15.49
N ARG A 220 -11.97 0.63 15.21
CA ARG A 220 -12.16 -0.78 14.84
C ARG A 220 -11.01 -1.64 15.36
N LYS A 221 -11.33 -2.72 16.08
CA LYS A 221 -10.33 -3.68 16.59
C LYS A 221 -9.45 -4.29 15.49
N ASP A 222 -9.98 -4.41 14.28
CA ASP A 222 -9.25 -4.94 13.12
C ASP A 222 -8.07 -4.05 12.68
N PHE A 223 -8.07 -2.75 13.00
CA PHE A 223 -6.93 -1.87 12.70
C PHE A 223 -5.67 -2.24 13.48
N LEU A 224 -5.82 -3.04 14.55
CA LEU A 224 -4.73 -3.56 15.34
C LEU A 224 -4.29 -4.96 14.89
N LYS A 225 -4.85 -5.54 13.82
CA LYS A 225 -4.46 -6.87 13.32
C LYS A 225 -3.48 -6.73 12.16
N LEU A 226 -2.22 -7.12 12.39
CA LEU A 226 -1.15 -7.01 11.38
C LEU A 226 -1.28 -8.11 10.31
N ALA A 227 -2.12 -7.88 9.31
CA ALA A 227 -2.26 -8.74 8.15
C ALA A 227 -1.25 -8.35 7.06
N TYR A 228 -0.80 -9.34 6.28
CA TYR A 228 -0.01 -9.09 5.07
C TYR A 228 -0.34 -10.12 3.98
N PRO A 229 -0.47 -9.72 2.71
CA PRO A 229 -0.51 -8.33 2.22
C PRO A 229 -1.76 -7.60 2.73
N SER A 230 -1.66 -6.30 3.01
CA SER A 230 -2.77 -5.52 3.59
C SER A 230 -3.97 -5.35 2.64
N ARG A 231 -3.76 -5.48 1.31
CA ARG A 231 -4.79 -5.22 0.29
C ARG A 231 -5.38 -3.80 0.46
N TRP A 232 -6.69 -3.64 0.34
CA TRP A 232 -7.36 -2.37 0.67
C TRP A 232 -7.50 -2.13 2.19
N LYS A 233 -7.20 -3.13 3.04
CA LYS A 233 -7.44 -3.00 4.47
C LYS A 233 -6.40 -2.09 5.13
N TYR A 234 -6.86 -1.40 6.16
CA TYR A 234 -6.08 -0.55 7.02
C TYR A 234 -5.64 -1.34 8.24
N ASP A 235 -4.38 -1.13 8.61
CA ASP A 235 -3.85 -1.49 9.92
C ASP A 235 -2.82 -0.43 10.32
N ILE A 236 -2.57 -0.29 11.62
CA ILE A 236 -1.66 0.73 12.16
C ILE A 236 -0.23 0.59 11.63
N LEU A 237 0.22 -0.62 11.27
CA LEU A 237 1.56 -0.81 10.71
C LEU A 237 1.61 -0.32 9.26
N ARG A 238 0.54 -0.43 8.47
CA ARG A 238 0.45 0.15 7.12
C ARG A 238 0.54 1.66 7.17
N ALA A 239 -0.18 2.29 8.09
CA ALA A 239 -0.10 3.73 8.29
C ALA A 239 1.30 4.18 8.69
N LEU A 240 1.88 3.58 9.73
CA LEU A 240 3.22 3.95 10.18
C LEU A 240 4.29 3.69 9.11
N ASP A 241 4.17 2.58 8.36
CA ASP A 241 5.07 2.25 7.25
C ASP A 241 4.91 3.25 6.08
N TYR A 242 3.72 3.80 5.84
CA TYR A 242 3.54 4.95 4.94
C TYR A 242 4.25 6.20 5.47
N PHE A 243 4.03 6.60 6.73
CA PHE A 243 4.62 7.81 7.28
C PHE A 243 6.16 7.77 7.28
N GLN A 244 6.78 6.62 7.60
CA GLN A 244 8.23 6.48 7.49
C GLN A 244 8.69 6.52 6.03
N LYS A 245 7.94 5.89 5.11
CA LYS A 245 8.28 5.88 3.68
C LYS A 245 8.21 7.30 3.09
N ALA A 246 7.25 8.09 3.55
CA ALA A 246 7.08 9.50 3.21
C ALA A 246 8.00 10.45 3.99
N GLU A 247 8.97 9.90 4.74
CA GLU A 247 9.99 10.64 5.50
C GLU A 247 9.40 11.66 6.48
N ARG A 248 8.21 11.38 7.01
CA ARG A 248 7.55 12.27 7.96
C ARG A 248 8.26 12.22 9.30
N LYS A 249 8.39 13.38 9.94
CA LYS A 249 8.95 13.47 11.29
C LYS A 249 8.01 12.80 12.30
N TRP A 250 8.56 12.55 13.49
CA TRP A 250 7.78 12.09 14.62
C TRP A 250 6.65 13.08 14.95
N ASP A 251 5.44 12.55 15.19
CA ASP A 251 4.31 13.28 15.77
C ASP A 251 3.83 12.51 17.01
N LYS A 252 3.64 13.20 18.14
CA LYS A 252 3.18 12.60 19.40
C LYS A 252 1.88 11.80 19.27
N ARG A 253 1.04 12.12 18.28
CA ARG A 253 -0.22 11.41 18.00
C ARG A 253 0.01 10.00 17.46
N MET A 254 1.25 9.65 17.10
CA MET A 254 1.65 8.30 16.72
C MET A 254 2.07 7.41 17.91
N ASP A 255 2.27 7.96 19.12
CA ASP A 255 2.77 7.22 20.30
C ASP A 255 1.96 5.96 20.59
N ASP A 256 0.64 6.09 20.61
CA ASP A 256 -0.27 5.00 20.93
C ASP A 256 -0.13 3.86 19.90
N ALA A 257 -0.02 4.21 18.61
CA ALA A 257 0.13 3.22 17.54
C ALA A 257 1.50 2.52 17.62
N VAL A 258 2.59 3.27 17.84
CA VAL A 258 3.94 2.69 17.99
C VAL A 258 4.03 1.79 19.22
N THR A 259 3.43 2.20 20.34
CA THR A 259 3.32 1.37 21.55
C THR A 259 2.60 0.06 21.25
N MET A 260 1.51 0.10 20.47
CA MET A 260 0.81 -1.11 20.03
C MET A 260 1.64 -2.00 19.09
N ILE A 261 2.49 -1.42 18.24
CA ILE A 261 3.45 -2.20 17.44
C ILE A 261 4.48 -2.88 18.34
N LEU A 262 5.08 -2.16 19.30
CA LEU A 262 6.07 -2.75 20.22
C LEU A 262 5.49 -3.91 21.04
N LYS A 263 4.27 -3.75 21.58
CA LYS A 263 3.55 -4.82 22.30
C LYS A 263 3.27 -6.07 21.46
N LYS A 264 3.30 -5.97 20.13
CA LYS A 264 3.07 -7.09 19.21
C LYS A 264 4.35 -7.82 18.79
N ARG A 265 5.52 -7.35 19.22
CA ARG A 265 6.78 -8.06 19.02
C ARG A 265 6.76 -9.35 19.84
N ASN A 266 6.98 -10.49 19.19
CA ASN A 266 7.03 -11.78 19.88
C ASN A 266 8.35 -11.95 20.64
N LYS A 267 8.43 -13.03 21.44
CA LYS A 267 9.62 -13.38 22.23
C LYS A 267 10.87 -13.61 21.38
N GLU A 268 10.73 -13.96 20.11
CA GLU A 268 11.83 -14.08 19.16
C GLU A 268 12.30 -12.74 18.57
N GLY A 269 11.61 -11.62 18.86
CA GLY A 269 11.94 -10.29 18.36
C GLY A 269 11.32 -9.93 17.00
N THR A 270 10.38 -10.73 16.51
CA THR A 270 9.72 -10.57 15.19
C THR A 270 8.24 -10.22 15.34
N TRP A 271 7.55 -9.93 14.24
CA TRP A 271 6.11 -9.71 14.20
C TRP A 271 5.44 -10.78 13.36
N ASN A 272 4.31 -11.29 13.82
CA ASN A 272 3.59 -12.36 13.12
C ASN A 272 2.64 -11.78 12.05
N VAL A 273 2.26 -12.60 11.06
CA VAL A 273 1.02 -12.36 10.29
C VAL A 273 -0.16 -12.67 11.21
N GLN A 274 -0.84 -11.67 11.79
CA GLN A 274 -1.88 -11.93 12.80
C GLN A 274 -3.20 -12.41 12.21
N ALA A 275 -3.44 -12.13 10.93
CA ALA A 275 -4.65 -12.57 10.23
C ALA A 275 -4.37 -12.73 8.73
N ALA A 276 -5.03 -13.71 8.12
CA ALA A 276 -5.19 -13.78 6.67
C ALA A 276 -6.53 -13.15 6.27
N HIS A 277 -6.59 -12.55 5.08
CA HIS A 277 -7.87 -12.11 4.52
C HIS A 277 -8.57 -13.30 3.84
N PRO A 278 -9.87 -13.52 4.10
CA PRO A 278 -10.61 -14.62 3.48
C PRO A 278 -10.78 -14.37 1.98
N GLY A 279 -10.73 -15.44 1.18
CA GLY A 279 -10.95 -15.42 -0.26
C GLY A 279 -9.88 -16.20 -1.03
N LYS A 280 -10.13 -16.44 -2.33
CA LYS A 280 -9.21 -17.15 -3.21
C LYS A 280 -7.95 -16.33 -3.44
N VAL A 281 -6.78 -16.90 -3.18
CA VAL A 281 -5.46 -16.29 -3.44
C VAL A 281 -4.68 -17.13 -4.45
N HIS A 282 -3.70 -16.54 -5.15
CA HIS A 282 -2.83 -17.28 -6.07
C HIS A 282 -1.97 -18.29 -5.31
N PHE A 283 -1.41 -17.85 -4.18
CA PHE A 283 -0.65 -18.64 -3.22
C PHE A 283 -0.52 -17.85 -1.91
N THR A 284 -0.07 -18.51 -0.85
CA THR A 284 0.19 -17.88 0.46
C THR A 284 1.67 -17.55 0.58
N MET A 285 2.02 -16.25 0.65
CA MET A 285 3.40 -15.81 0.89
C MET A 285 3.88 -16.21 2.30
N GLU A 286 3.07 -15.92 3.32
CA GLU A 286 3.40 -16.21 4.72
C GLU A 286 2.17 -16.72 5.46
N LYS A 287 2.36 -17.66 6.38
CA LYS A 287 1.27 -18.32 7.11
C LYS A 287 0.77 -17.45 8.28
N ALA A 288 -0.55 -17.29 8.39
CA ALA A 288 -1.16 -16.63 9.54
C ALA A 288 -0.79 -17.33 10.87
N GLY A 289 -0.57 -16.53 11.91
CA GLY A 289 -0.11 -16.94 13.23
C GLY A 289 1.41 -17.19 13.33
N LYS A 290 2.16 -17.15 12.23
CA LYS A 290 3.62 -17.40 12.23
C LYS A 290 4.43 -16.10 12.11
N PRO A 291 5.71 -16.10 12.53
CA PRO A 291 6.64 -14.99 12.29
C PRO A 291 6.65 -14.56 10.83
N SER A 292 6.58 -13.27 10.58
CA SER A 292 6.48 -12.65 9.26
C SER A 292 7.69 -11.79 8.98
N ARG A 293 8.39 -12.08 7.88
CA ARG A 293 9.48 -11.24 7.38
C ARG A 293 8.93 -9.90 6.92
N TRP A 294 7.74 -9.86 6.31
CA TRP A 294 7.11 -8.60 5.90
C TRP A 294 6.78 -7.68 7.07
N ASN A 295 6.03 -8.18 8.05
CA ASN A 295 5.66 -7.36 9.20
C ASN A 295 6.89 -7.00 10.04
N THR A 296 7.88 -7.88 10.13
CA THR A 296 9.14 -7.58 10.81
C THR A 296 9.93 -6.48 10.08
N LEU A 297 10.10 -6.58 8.75
CA LEU A 297 10.76 -5.55 7.95
C LEU A 297 10.07 -4.19 8.08
N ARG A 298 8.74 -4.15 7.91
CA ARG A 298 7.94 -2.93 8.05
C ARG A 298 8.05 -2.33 9.46
N ALA A 299 7.95 -3.16 10.50
CA ALA A 299 8.08 -2.69 11.88
C ALA A 299 9.48 -2.13 12.18
N ILE A 300 10.55 -2.78 11.68
CA ILE A 300 11.92 -2.28 11.87
C ILE A 300 12.15 -0.97 11.14
N ARG A 301 11.62 -0.78 9.92
CA ARG A 301 11.68 0.50 9.21
C ARG A 301 11.04 1.62 10.03
N VAL A 302 9.82 1.38 10.51
CA VAL A 302 9.06 2.31 11.35
C VAL A 302 9.85 2.68 12.60
N LEU A 303 10.31 1.68 13.36
CA LEU A 303 11.01 1.92 14.62
C LEU A 303 12.34 2.63 14.38
N ARG A 304 13.13 2.21 13.38
CA ARG A 304 14.40 2.88 13.05
C ARG A 304 14.19 4.35 12.64
N HIS A 305 13.17 4.63 11.85
CA HIS A 305 12.88 5.98 11.39
C HIS A 305 12.46 6.89 12.55
N PHE A 306 11.58 6.41 13.42
CA PHE A 306 11.03 7.22 14.50
C PHE A 306 11.86 7.25 15.78
N GLU A 307 12.65 6.21 16.10
CA GLU A 307 13.63 6.24 17.20
C GLU A 307 14.72 7.29 16.95
N ARG A 308 15.16 7.45 15.69
CA ARG A 308 16.18 8.46 15.32
C ARG A 308 15.67 9.90 15.39
N ASN A 309 14.36 10.10 15.34
CA ASN A 309 13.70 11.40 15.31
C ASN A 309 13.01 11.76 16.65
N LYS A 310 13.28 11.01 17.73
CA LYS A 310 12.85 11.34 19.11
C LYS A 310 13.80 12.29 19.84
N ASN A 311 14.95 12.60 19.23
CA ASN A 311 15.91 13.60 19.69
C ASN A 311 15.69 14.91 18.93
#